data_AF-A0A060YQ03-F1
#
_entry.id   AF-A0A060YQ03-F1
#
_cell.length_a   1.000
_cell.length_b   1.000
_cell.length_c   1.000
_cell.angle_alpha   90.00
_cell.angle_beta   90.00
_cell.angle_gamma   90.00
#
_symmetry.space_group_name_H-M   'P 1'
#
loop_
_entity.id
_entity.type
_entity.pdbx_description
1 polymer ?
#
loop_
_entity_poly.entity_id
_entity_poly.type
_entity_poly.pdbx_seq_one_letter_code
_entity_poly.pdbx_strand_id
1 'polypeptide(L)'
;MTLTLLAPCSYKLSQKEPQFRNNLGLLSPAIRYLMDKDNSASKLEESQLNVLELQYPLSYYYIATSHNTYLTAHQLKGESSVELYSQVLLQGCRSVELDCWDGDDGIPIIYHGHTLTTRIPFKDVVEAVNRSAFVTSDLPVMLSIENHCSLPQQRKMANIFKTVFGDKLVTKFLFESDFSDDPLLPSPWQLRGKILLKNKKLKAHQTPVDILKQKARPLIMNTKQKLS
;
A
#
# COMPACT_ATOMS: atom_id res chain seq x y z
N MET A 1 5.60 13.73 5.65
CA MET A 1 7.03 14.08 5.52
C MET A 1 7.48 13.45 4.21
N THR A 2 7.56 14.23 3.14
CA THR A 2 7.81 13.73 1.78
C THR A 2 9.25 14.06 1.43
N LEU A 3 10.03 13.06 1.01
CA LEU A 3 11.43 13.23 0.63
C LEU A 3 11.67 12.40 -0.62
N THR A 4 11.97 13.03 -1.76
CA THR A 4 12.72 12.37 -2.85
C THR A 4 13.35 13.36 -3.84
N LEU A 5 14.69 13.30 -3.84
CA LEU A 5 15.75 13.42 -4.86
C LEU A 5 15.59 14.22 -6.18
N LEU A 6 16.70 14.92 -6.49
CA LEU A 6 17.01 15.80 -7.62
C LEU A 6 17.40 15.06 -8.91
N ALA A 7 17.05 15.63 -10.07
CA ALA A 7 17.56 15.25 -11.39
C ALA A 7 17.91 16.49 -12.25
N PRO A 8 18.87 16.40 -13.20
CA PRO A 8 19.62 17.54 -13.72
C PRO A 8 18.90 18.35 -14.81
N CYS A 9 19.48 19.51 -15.12
CA CYS A 9 18.95 20.57 -15.97
C CYS A 9 19.39 20.39 -17.45
N SER A 10 18.50 20.64 -18.40
CA SER A 10 18.85 20.81 -19.82
C SER A 10 18.00 21.94 -20.40
N TYR A 11 18.67 23.05 -20.71
CA TYR A 11 18.08 24.30 -21.20
C TYR A 11 17.46 24.14 -22.60
N LYS A 12 16.27 24.73 -22.81
CA LYS A 12 15.78 25.15 -24.13
C LYS A 12 15.32 26.61 -24.02
N LEU A 13 16.12 27.54 -24.55
CA LEU A 13 15.68 28.90 -24.84
C LEU A 13 15.09 28.90 -26.25
N SER A 14 13.77 29.04 -26.36
CA SER A 14 13.06 29.28 -27.62
C SER A 14 12.30 30.60 -27.55
N GLN A 15 12.94 31.61 -28.14
CA GLN A 15 12.40 32.85 -28.73
C GLN A 15 10.97 33.27 -28.39
N LYS A 16 10.85 34.37 -27.62
CA LYS A 16 9.84 35.42 -27.83
C LYS A 16 10.44 36.78 -27.44
N GLU A 17 10.82 37.57 -28.43
CA GLU A 17 11.20 38.99 -28.28
C GLU A 17 9.95 39.87 -28.45
N PRO A 18 9.62 40.76 -27.50
CA PRO A 18 8.85 41.97 -27.78
C PRO A 18 9.72 43.22 -27.64
N GLN A 19 9.49 44.16 -28.56
CA GLN A 19 10.26 45.38 -28.80
C GLN A 19 10.56 46.22 -27.54
N PHE A 20 11.83 46.57 -27.37
CA PHE A 20 12.33 47.46 -26.32
C PHE A 20 12.00 48.94 -26.59
N ARG A 21 11.40 49.61 -25.60
CA ARG A 21 11.47 51.08 -25.43
C ARG A 21 12.11 51.40 -24.09
N ASN A 22 13.05 52.34 -24.13
CA ASN A 22 13.87 52.78 -23.01
C ASN A 22 13.08 53.53 -21.92
N ASN A 23 13.40 53.19 -20.67
CA ASN A 23 13.37 53.97 -19.41
C ASN A 23 12.53 53.33 -18.29
N LEU A 24 13.21 53.06 -17.16
CA LEU A 24 12.68 52.69 -15.83
C LEU A 24 11.65 51.54 -15.81
N GLY A 25 12.13 50.29 -15.77
CA GLY A 25 11.21 49.17 -15.53
C GLY A 25 11.76 47.74 -15.65
N LEU A 26 13.08 47.54 -15.76
CA LEU A 26 13.72 46.23 -15.97
C LEU A 26 13.43 45.17 -14.89
N LEU A 27 12.91 45.58 -13.72
CA LEU A 27 12.39 44.65 -12.72
C LEU A 27 11.12 43.94 -13.19
N SER A 28 10.27 44.60 -13.99
CA SER A 28 8.94 44.06 -14.32
C SER A 28 8.95 42.82 -15.23
N PRO A 29 9.79 42.71 -16.28
CA PRO A 29 9.82 41.50 -17.12
C PRO A 29 10.57 40.35 -16.45
N ALA A 30 11.63 40.64 -15.69
CA ALA A 30 12.37 39.63 -14.93
C ALA A 30 11.53 39.05 -13.78
N ILE A 31 10.82 39.89 -13.03
CA ILE A 31 9.87 39.43 -12.01
C ILE A 31 8.72 38.66 -12.67
N ARG A 32 8.20 39.11 -13.83
CA ARG A 32 7.15 38.38 -14.56
C ARG A 32 7.62 36.99 -15.01
N TYR A 33 8.87 36.85 -15.44
CA TYR A 33 9.46 35.55 -15.79
C TYR A 33 9.63 34.65 -14.55
N LEU A 34 10.11 35.20 -13.42
CA LEU A 34 10.28 34.43 -12.19
C LEU A 34 8.94 33.99 -11.56
N MET A 35 7.91 34.83 -11.71
CA MET A 35 6.53 34.56 -11.28
C MET A 35 5.71 33.82 -12.34
N ASP A 36 6.32 33.45 -13.47
CA ASP A 36 5.64 32.68 -14.50
C ASP A 36 5.25 31.33 -13.88
N LYS A 37 4.00 30.91 -14.12
CA LYS A 37 3.47 29.62 -13.66
C LYS A 37 4.29 28.44 -14.19
N ASP A 38 4.96 28.62 -15.32
CA ASP A 38 5.82 27.62 -15.95
C ASP A 38 7.23 27.59 -15.32
N ASN A 39 7.57 28.53 -14.43
CA ASN A 39 8.81 28.57 -13.64
C ASN A 39 8.63 27.93 -12.25
N SER A 40 7.88 26.82 -12.19
CA SER A 40 7.71 26.05 -10.95
C SER A 40 9.03 25.40 -10.54
N ALA A 41 9.34 25.44 -9.24
CA ALA A 41 10.50 24.71 -8.70
C ALA A 41 10.30 23.18 -8.76
N SER A 42 9.05 22.72 -8.86
CA SER A 42 8.70 21.31 -8.84
C SER A 42 8.75 20.70 -10.24
N LYS A 43 9.51 19.63 -10.39
CA LYS A 43 9.49 18.75 -11.58
C LYS A 43 8.44 17.64 -11.49
N LEU A 44 7.55 17.67 -10.49
CA LEU A 44 6.55 16.61 -10.28
C LEU A 44 5.60 16.43 -11.47
N GLU A 45 5.37 17.47 -12.27
CA GLU A 45 4.56 17.35 -13.50
C GLU A 45 5.23 16.47 -14.57
N GLU A 46 6.54 16.23 -14.48
CA GLU A 46 7.31 15.40 -15.42
C GLU A 46 7.54 13.96 -14.91
N SER A 47 7.21 13.64 -13.65
CA SER A 47 7.43 12.30 -13.10
C SER A 47 6.36 11.32 -13.59
N GLN A 48 6.60 10.73 -14.75
CA GLN A 48 5.77 9.62 -15.26
C GLN A 48 6.15 8.30 -14.57
N LEU A 49 5.17 7.40 -14.41
CA LEU A 49 5.42 6.06 -13.87
C LEU A 49 6.39 5.30 -14.79
N ASN A 50 7.55 4.93 -14.27
CA ASN A 50 8.51 4.09 -14.97
C ASN A 50 8.21 2.61 -14.68
N VAL A 51 7.59 1.92 -15.64
CA VAL A 51 7.23 0.50 -15.52
C VAL A 51 8.44 -0.39 -15.24
N LEU A 52 9.62 -0.06 -15.81
CA LEU A 52 10.83 -0.85 -15.60
C LEU A 52 11.28 -0.84 -14.14
N GLU A 53 11.08 0.29 -13.45
CA GLU A 53 11.39 0.41 -12.03
C GLU A 53 10.40 -0.34 -11.14
N LEU A 54 9.22 -0.72 -11.63
CA LEU A 54 8.19 -1.45 -10.87
C LEU A 54 8.32 -2.99 -10.98
N GLN A 55 9.40 -3.49 -11.56
CA GLN A 55 9.65 -4.92 -11.76
C GLN A 55 10.50 -5.58 -10.65
N TYR A 56 11.04 -4.81 -9.71
CA TYR A 56 11.81 -5.35 -8.58
C TYR A 56 10.89 -5.92 -7.49
N PRO A 57 11.41 -6.74 -6.55
CA PRO A 57 10.61 -7.29 -5.45
C PRO A 57 9.91 -6.21 -4.62
N LEU A 58 8.69 -6.49 -4.13
CA LEU A 58 7.88 -5.53 -3.35
C LEU A 58 8.62 -4.93 -2.14
N SER A 59 9.58 -5.66 -1.56
CA SER A 59 10.39 -5.21 -0.42
C SER A 59 11.36 -4.06 -0.74
N TYR A 60 11.54 -3.70 -2.02
CA TYR A 60 12.50 -2.66 -2.45
C TYR A 60 11.87 -1.27 -2.52
N TYR A 61 10.58 -1.15 -2.25
CA TYR A 61 9.82 0.10 -2.42
C TYR A 61 9.39 0.69 -1.08
N TYR A 62 9.39 2.01 -1.00
CA TYR A 62 8.58 2.71 -0.03
C TYR A 62 7.11 2.63 -0.44
N ILE A 63 6.25 2.23 0.50
CA ILE A 63 4.80 2.08 0.26
C ILE A 63 4.06 3.12 1.10
N ALA A 64 3.34 4.01 0.43
CA ALA A 64 2.49 4.99 1.10
C ALA A 64 1.44 4.27 1.96
N THR A 65 1.47 4.53 3.28
CA THR A 65 0.72 3.78 4.29
C THR A 65 -0.06 4.72 5.19
N SER A 66 -1.30 4.36 5.52
CA SER A 66 -2.17 5.03 6.47
C SER A 66 -2.31 4.18 7.73
N HIS A 67 -2.19 4.82 8.89
CA HIS A 67 -2.35 4.20 10.21
C HIS A 67 -3.68 4.63 10.81
N ASN A 68 -4.41 3.71 11.44
CA ASN A 68 -5.77 3.92 11.97
C ASN A 68 -6.66 4.68 10.97
N THR A 69 -6.72 4.19 9.73
CA THR A 69 -7.34 4.85 8.57
C THR A 69 -8.79 5.28 8.82
N TYR A 70 -9.49 4.58 9.69
CA TYR A 70 -10.88 4.86 10.04
C TYR A 70 -11.05 6.14 10.88
N LEU A 71 -10.02 6.67 11.54
CA LEU A 71 -10.14 7.83 12.44
C LEU A 71 -10.05 9.17 11.71
N THR A 72 -11.05 10.02 11.90
CA THR A 72 -11.07 11.40 11.35
C THR A 72 -10.13 12.36 12.06
N ALA A 73 -9.82 12.11 13.34
CA ALA A 73 -9.01 13.01 14.15
C ALA A 73 -8.35 12.28 15.35
N HIS A 74 -8.75 12.64 16.57
CA HIS A 74 -8.04 12.33 17.80
C HIS A 74 -8.15 10.84 18.18
N GLN A 75 -7.01 10.21 18.50
CA GLN A 75 -6.88 8.77 18.73
C GLN A 75 -7.78 8.24 19.87
N LEU A 76 -8.08 9.06 20.88
CA LEU A 76 -8.86 8.62 22.05
C LEU A 76 -10.35 8.98 22.01
N LYS A 77 -10.74 9.92 21.14
CA LYS A 77 -12.11 10.46 21.07
C LYS A 77 -12.32 11.07 19.69
N GLY A 78 -13.22 10.51 18.90
CA GLY A 78 -13.43 10.98 17.54
C GLY A 78 -14.37 10.08 16.77
N GLU A 79 -14.74 10.54 15.58
CA GLU A 79 -15.58 9.78 14.68
C GLU A 79 -14.72 8.85 13.83
N SER A 80 -15.16 7.59 13.75
CA SER A 80 -14.72 6.64 12.74
C SER A 80 -15.53 6.84 11.46
N SER A 81 -14.89 6.81 10.30
CA SER A 81 -15.53 7.06 9.00
C SER A 81 -15.13 6.04 7.95
N VAL A 82 -16.14 5.51 7.27
CA VAL A 82 -15.96 4.63 6.10
C VAL A 82 -15.33 5.41 4.92
N GLU A 83 -15.71 6.67 4.75
CA GLU A 83 -15.31 7.46 3.57
C GLU A 83 -13.81 7.82 3.58
N LEU A 84 -13.17 7.82 4.75
CA LEU A 84 -11.73 8.03 4.86
C LEU A 84 -10.94 6.98 4.09
N TYR A 85 -11.39 5.72 4.06
CA TYR A 85 -10.76 4.68 3.25
C TYR A 85 -10.76 5.03 1.77
N SER A 86 -11.89 5.51 1.25
CA SER A 86 -11.99 6.00 -0.13
C SER A 86 -11.02 7.14 -0.38
N GLN A 87 -11.02 8.15 0.51
CA GLN A 87 -10.19 9.35 0.36
C GLN A 87 -8.70 9.04 0.35
N VAL A 88 -8.20 8.23 1.30
CA VAL A 88 -6.76 7.91 1.35
C VAL A 88 -6.33 7.07 0.15
N LEU A 89 -7.18 6.15 -0.32
CA LEU A 89 -6.90 5.34 -1.50
C LEU A 89 -6.89 6.22 -2.76
N LEU A 90 -7.81 7.17 -2.89
CA LEU A 90 -7.82 8.13 -3.99
C LEU A 90 -6.59 9.04 -4.00
N GLN A 91 -6.05 9.39 -2.83
CA GLN A 91 -4.78 10.13 -2.68
C GLN A 91 -3.53 9.30 -3.04
N GLY A 92 -3.68 8.01 -3.38
CA GLY A 92 -2.57 7.14 -3.78
C GLY A 92 -1.97 6.31 -2.63
N CYS A 93 -2.52 6.37 -1.41
CA CYS A 93 -2.13 5.46 -0.33
C CYS A 93 -2.35 4.01 -0.77
N ARG A 94 -1.39 3.11 -0.54
CA ARG A 94 -1.47 1.69 -0.96
C ARG A 94 -1.58 0.72 0.22
N SER A 95 -1.42 1.17 1.46
CA SER A 95 -1.62 0.32 2.64
C SER A 95 -2.54 1.02 3.64
N VAL A 96 -3.63 0.36 4.03
CA VAL A 96 -4.63 0.89 4.97
C VAL A 96 -4.87 -0.09 6.11
N GLU A 97 -5.33 0.42 7.24
CA GLU A 97 -5.47 -0.32 8.49
C GLU A 97 -6.92 -0.55 8.90
N LEU A 98 -7.22 -1.75 9.41
CA LEU A 98 -8.55 -2.17 9.86
C LEU A 98 -8.46 -2.79 11.26
N ASP A 99 -8.97 -2.08 12.27
CA ASP A 99 -9.07 -2.56 13.65
C ASP A 99 -10.38 -3.29 13.85
N CYS A 100 -10.36 -4.60 13.70
CA CYS A 100 -11.55 -5.43 13.61
C CYS A 100 -11.92 -5.97 15.00
N TRP A 101 -13.15 -5.70 15.42
CA TRP A 101 -13.73 -6.13 16.70
C TRP A 101 -15.07 -6.84 16.52
N ASP A 102 -15.46 -7.61 17.52
CA ASP A 102 -16.75 -8.26 17.56
C ASP A 102 -17.88 -7.23 17.69
N GLY A 103 -18.90 -7.32 16.82
CA GLY A 103 -20.15 -6.58 16.98
C GLY A 103 -21.21 -7.38 17.75
N ASP A 104 -22.14 -6.67 18.38
CA ASP A 104 -23.18 -7.23 19.26
C ASP A 104 -24.21 -8.10 18.51
N ASP A 105 -24.42 -7.81 17.22
CA ASP A 105 -25.26 -8.57 16.28
C ASP A 105 -24.51 -9.76 15.64
N GLY A 106 -23.29 -10.02 16.12
CA GLY A 106 -22.39 -11.02 15.59
C GLY A 106 -21.76 -10.63 14.25
N ILE A 107 -21.88 -9.40 13.77
CA ILE A 107 -21.24 -8.89 12.55
C ILE A 107 -20.01 -8.07 12.96
N PRO A 108 -18.84 -8.27 12.32
CA PRO A 108 -17.64 -7.54 12.69
C PRO A 108 -17.79 -6.03 12.46
N ILE A 109 -17.16 -5.25 13.33
CA ILE A 109 -17.12 -3.78 13.30
C ILE A 109 -15.68 -3.29 13.33
N ILE A 110 -15.48 -2.01 13.00
CA ILE A 110 -14.19 -1.32 13.10
C ILE A 110 -14.30 -0.12 14.03
N TYR A 111 -13.38 -0.04 15.00
CA TYR A 111 -13.18 1.10 15.89
C TYR A 111 -11.88 0.94 16.68
N HIS A 112 -11.46 2.00 17.39
CA HIS A 112 -10.28 1.93 18.25
C HIS A 112 -10.67 1.36 19.63
N GLY A 113 -10.19 0.15 19.94
CA GLY A 113 -10.54 -0.60 21.14
C GLY A 113 -10.37 0.19 22.44
N HIS A 114 -11.28 -0.03 23.40
CA HIS A 114 -11.23 0.62 24.73
C HIS A 114 -11.23 2.16 24.72
N THR A 115 -11.68 2.80 23.64
CA THR A 115 -11.81 4.26 23.52
C THR A 115 -13.25 4.72 23.27
N LEU A 116 -13.46 6.04 23.21
CA LEU A 116 -14.76 6.66 22.93
C LEU A 116 -14.96 6.96 21.44
N THR A 117 -14.36 6.15 20.56
CA THR A 117 -14.52 6.31 19.11
C THR A 117 -15.82 5.65 18.62
N THR A 118 -16.43 6.21 17.57
CA THR A 118 -17.62 5.60 16.98
C THR A 118 -17.28 4.30 16.24
N ARG A 119 -18.27 3.44 16.06
CA ARG A 119 -18.12 2.14 15.39
C ARG A 119 -18.66 2.22 13.99
N ILE A 120 -17.93 1.66 13.03
CA ILE A 120 -18.38 1.54 11.64
C ILE A 120 -18.48 0.07 11.23
N PRO A 121 -19.43 -0.31 10.36
CA PRO A 121 -19.56 -1.71 9.92
C PRO A 121 -18.34 -2.14 9.10
N PHE A 122 -17.78 -3.31 9.42
CA PHE A 122 -16.64 -3.86 8.68
C PHE A 122 -16.98 -4.06 7.19
N LYS A 123 -18.18 -4.54 6.88
CA LYS A 123 -18.63 -4.79 5.51
C LYS A 123 -18.58 -3.52 4.65
N ASP A 124 -19.06 -2.40 5.18
CA ASP A 124 -19.12 -1.13 4.47
C ASP A 124 -17.72 -0.60 4.15
N VAL A 125 -16.76 -0.80 5.07
CA VAL A 125 -15.33 -0.49 4.85
C VAL A 125 -14.75 -1.34 3.73
N VAL A 126 -15.00 -2.66 3.72
CA VAL A 126 -14.51 -3.54 2.66
C VAL A 126 -15.09 -3.14 1.30
N GLU A 127 -16.37 -2.77 1.24
CA GLU A 127 -17.01 -2.27 0.01
C GLU A 127 -16.42 -0.93 -0.45
N ALA A 128 -16.15 0.01 0.47
CA ALA A 128 -15.50 1.28 0.16
C ALA A 128 -14.10 1.09 -0.42
N VAL A 129 -13.30 0.21 0.18
CA VAL A 129 -11.99 -0.18 -0.35
C VAL A 129 -12.13 -0.77 -1.75
N ASN A 130 -13.09 -1.69 -1.97
CA ASN A 130 -13.27 -2.34 -3.26
C ASN A 130 -13.58 -1.36 -4.41
N ARG A 131 -14.34 -0.30 -4.11
CA ARG A 131 -14.71 0.74 -5.07
C ARG A 131 -13.56 1.70 -5.39
N SER A 132 -12.67 1.97 -4.43
CA SER A 132 -11.67 3.04 -4.52
C SER A 132 -10.22 2.57 -4.73
N ALA A 133 -9.90 1.32 -4.36
CA ALA A 133 -8.53 0.77 -4.33
C ALA A 133 -7.73 1.02 -5.61
N PHE A 134 -8.38 0.91 -6.78
CA PHE A 134 -7.72 0.95 -8.08
C PHE A 134 -8.14 2.12 -8.98
N VAL A 135 -8.75 3.17 -8.42
CA VAL A 135 -9.23 4.32 -9.20
C VAL A 135 -8.09 5.22 -9.66
N THR A 136 -7.16 5.56 -8.76
CA THR A 136 -6.04 6.47 -9.07
C THR A 136 -4.70 5.76 -9.33
N SER A 137 -4.59 4.48 -8.97
CA SER A 137 -3.43 3.64 -9.24
C SER A 137 -3.85 2.18 -9.28
N ASP A 138 -3.40 1.42 -10.28
CA ASP A 138 -3.66 -0.02 -10.41
C ASP A 138 -2.67 -0.89 -9.62
N LEU A 139 -1.70 -0.30 -8.92
CA LEU A 139 -0.75 -1.00 -8.06
C LEU A 139 -1.44 -1.67 -6.86
N PRO A 140 -0.86 -2.75 -6.30
CA PRO A 140 -1.51 -3.53 -5.24
C PRO A 140 -1.91 -2.69 -4.03
N VAL A 141 -2.94 -3.14 -3.31
CA VAL A 141 -3.38 -2.57 -2.03
C VAL A 141 -3.22 -3.60 -0.91
N MET A 142 -2.68 -3.15 0.23
CA MET A 142 -2.42 -3.97 1.41
C MET A 142 -3.38 -3.57 2.51
N LEU A 143 -4.05 -4.57 3.10
CA LEU A 143 -4.92 -4.38 4.25
C LEU A 143 -4.18 -4.90 5.49
N SER A 144 -3.72 -3.99 6.34
CA SER A 144 -3.20 -4.31 7.66
C SER A 144 -4.38 -4.58 8.60
N ILE A 145 -4.55 -5.83 9.03
CA ILE A 145 -5.67 -6.23 9.87
C ILE A 145 -5.18 -6.34 11.31
N GLU A 146 -5.69 -5.50 12.19
CA GLU A 146 -5.58 -5.68 13.63
C GLU A 146 -6.81 -6.47 14.12
N ASN A 147 -6.63 -7.77 14.32
CA ASN A 147 -7.74 -8.70 14.53
C ASN A 147 -7.97 -9.00 16.02
N HIS A 148 -9.09 -8.50 16.54
CA HIS A 148 -9.60 -8.76 17.89
C HIS A 148 -10.92 -9.56 17.90
N CYS A 149 -11.36 -10.02 16.74
CA CYS A 149 -12.61 -10.75 16.60
C CYS A 149 -12.52 -12.19 17.14
N SER A 150 -13.64 -12.73 17.61
CA SER A 150 -13.79 -14.16 17.90
C SER A 150 -13.78 -15.00 16.63
N LEU A 151 -13.51 -16.31 16.76
CA LEU A 151 -13.47 -17.23 15.62
C LEU A 151 -14.75 -17.21 14.74
N PRO A 152 -15.98 -17.15 15.29
CA PRO A 152 -17.19 -17.00 14.48
C PRO A 152 -17.18 -15.73 13.62
N GLN A 153 -16.79 -14.58 14.18
CA GLN A 153 -16.76 -13.33 13.44
C GLN A 153 -15.57 -13.24 12.47
N GLN A 154 -14.43 -13.87 12.78
CA GLN A 154 -13.32 -14.03 11.83
C GLN A 154 -13.74 -14.81 10.57
N ARG A 155 -14.59 -15.83 10.71
CA ARG A 155 -15.17 -16.53 9.54
C ARG A 155 -16.04 -15.60 8.70
N LYS A 156 -16.83 -14.73 9.36
CA LYS A 156 -17.61 -13.70 8.66
C LYS A 156 -16.70 -12.70 7.93
N MET A 157 -15.63 -12.22 8.57
CA MET A 157 -14.64 -11.35 7.92
C MET A 157 -14.07 -12.00 6.66
N ALA A 158 -13.63 -13.26 6.76
CA ALA A 158 -13.09 -14.00 5.62
C ALA A 158 -14.11 -14.16 4.48
N ASN A 159 -15.37 -14.43 4.80
CA ASN A 159 -16.45 -14.53 3.81
C ASN A 159 -16.74 -13.19 3.14
N ILE A 160 -16.77 -12.09 3.91
CA ILE A 160 -16.97 -10.74 3.39
C ILE A 160 -15.84 -10.37 2.43
N PHE A 161 -14.57 -10.57 2.83
CA PHE A 161 -13.43 -10.31 1.95
C PHE A 161 -13.53 -11.08 0.63
N LYS A 162 -13.78 -12.40 0.69
CA LYS A 162 -13.92 -13.22 -0.52
C LYS A 162 -15.06 -12.76 -1.42
N THR A 163 -16.22 -12.46 -0.83
CA THR A 163 -17.42 -12.07 -1.58
C THR A 163 -17.27 -10.71 -2.23
N VAL A 164 -16.73 -9.73 -1.49
CA VAL A 164 -16.66 -8.33 -1.96
C VAL A 164 -15.49 -8.11 -2.91
N PHE A 165 -14.30 -8.65 -2.61
CA PHE A 165 -13.12 -8.43 -3.45
C PHE A 165 -13.04 -9.41 -4.62
N GLY A 166 -13.65 -10.59 -4.53
CA GLY A 166 -13.62 -11.61 -5.58
C GLY A 166 -12.19 -11.89 -6.07
N ASP A 167 -11.98 -11.82 -7.38
CA ASP A 167 -10.69 -12.13 -8.03
C ASP A 167 -9.58 -11.11 -7.74
N LYS A 168 -9.92 -9.95 -7.17
CA LYS A 168 -8.92 -8.97 -6.71
C LYS A 168 -8.18 -9.50 -5.47
N LEU A 169 -8.82 -10.34 -4.65
CA LEU A 169 -8.22 -10.86 -3.43
C LEU A 169 -7.19 -11.95 -3.74
N VAL A 170 -5.98 -11.79 -3.23
CA VAL A 170 -4.95 -12.85 -3.28
C VAL A 170 -5.22 -13.89 -2.19
N THR A 171 -5.65 -15.09 -2.59
CA THR A 171 -5.95 -16.19 -1.66
C THR A 171 -4.92 -17.32 -1.68
N LYS A 172 -3.98 -17.30 -2.63
CA LYS A 172 -2.93 -18.30 -2.83
C LYS A 172 -1.70 -17.63 -3.46
N PHE A 173 -0.56 -18.31 -3.41
CA PHE A 173 0.60 -17.94 -4.23
C PHE A 173 0.21 -17.92 -5.71
N LEU A 174 0.72 -16.94 -6.44
CA LEU A 174 0.27 -16.64 -7.81
C LEU A 174 1.34 -16.96 -8.85
N PHE A 175 2.62 -17.05 -8.45
CA PHE A 175 3.74 -17.14 -9.37
C PHE A 175 4.59 -18.37 -9.08
N GLU A 176 5.18 -18.96 -10.11
CA GLU A 176 6.05 -20.13 -9.96
C GLU A 176 7.31 -19.80 -9.14
N SER A 177 7.82 -18.56 -9.26
CA SER A 177 8.94 -18.05 -8.46
C SER A 177 8.67 -18.05 -6.96
N ASP A 178 7.41 -18.08 -6.53
CA ASP A 178 7.06 -18.18 -5.10
C ASP A 178 7.50 -19.54 -4.50
N PHE A 179 7.81 -20.53 -5.35
CA PHE A 179 8.19 -21.89 -4.96
C PHE A 179 9.68 -22.22 -5.22
N SER A 180 10.50 -21.22 -5.55
CA SER A 180 11.95 -21.43 -5.73
C SER A 180 12.69 -21.65 -4.41
N ASP A 181 13.95 -22.09 -4.49
CA ASP A 181 14.80 -22.30 -3.31
C ASP A 181 15.09 -21.01 -2.53
N ASP A 182 15.13 -19.86 -3.21
CA ASP A 182 15.29 -18.53 -2.61
C ASP A 182 14.17 -17.58 -3.10
N PRO A 183 12.95 -17.72 -2.56
CA PRO A 183 11.78 -16.99 -3.07
C PRO A 183 11.84 -15.52 -2.64
N LEU A 184 11.69 -14.63 -3.63
CA LEU A 184 11.51 -13.19 -3.41
C LEU A 184 10.03 -12.82 -3.50
N LEU A 185 9.63 -11.70 -2.87
CA LEU A 185 8.29 -11.18 -3.03
C LEU A 185 8.05 -10.78 -4.50
N PRO A 186 6.85 -11.02 -5.07
CA PRO A 186 6.51 -10.57 -6.41
C PRO A 186 6.60 -9.05 -6.53
N SER A 187 6.80 -8.55 -7.74
CA SER A 187 6.89 -7.11 -7.97
C SER A 187 5.53 -6.42 -7.88
N PRO A 188 5.49 -5.10 -7.58
CA PRO A 188 4.25 -4.33 -7.65
C PRO A 188 3.55 -4.46 -9.00
N TRP A 189 4.32 -4.53 -10.10
CA TRP A 189 3.78 -4.68 -11.45
C TRP A 189 3.07 -6.02 -11.69
N GLN A 190 3.60 -7.11 -11.12
CA GLN A 190 2.97 -8.43 -11.19
C GLN A 190 1.67 -8.51 -10.38
N LEU A 191 1.54 -7.70 -9.32
CA LEU A 191 0.42 -7.70 -8.39
C LEU A 191 -0.62 -6.60 -8.67
N ARG A 192 -0.66 -6.04 -9.89
CA ARG A 192 -1.63 -5.01 -10.24
C ARG A 192 -3.07 -5.51 -10.11
N GLY A 193 -3.94 -4.63 -9.61
CA GLY A 193 -5.34 -4.93 -9.33
C GLY A 193 -5.55 -5.94 -8.19
N LYS A 194 -4.50 -6.24 -7.40
CA LYS A 194 -4.58 -7.23 -6.31
C LYS A 194 -4.64 -6.59 -4.93
N ILE A 195 -5.42 -7.22 -4.06
CA ILE A 195 -5.57 -6.88 -2.65
C ILE A 195 -4.91 -7.98 -1.81
N LEU A 196 -3.96 -7.58 -0.97
CA LEU A 196 -3.17 -8.45 -0.10
C LEU A 196 -3.62 -8.26 1.35
N LEU A 197 -3.87 -9.36 2.06
CA LEU A 197 -4.21 -9.32 3.48
C LEU A 197 -2.95 -9.54 4.33
N LYS A 198 -2.64 -8.59 5.21
CA LYS A 198 -1.63 -8.72 6.25
C LYS A 198 -2.33 -9.05 7.57
N ASN A 199 -2.31 -10.31 7.96
CA ASN A 199 -2.85 -10.81 9.23
C ASN A 199 -1.98 -11.97 9.77
N LYS A 200 -2.17 -12.33 11.05
CA LYS A 200 -1.57 -13.51 11.65
C LYS A 200 -1.98 -14.77 10.87
N LYS A 201 -1.01 -15.61 10.55
CA LYS A 201 -1.20 -16.91 9.89
C LYS A 201 -0.98 -18.04 10.89
N LEU A 202 -1.88 -19.01 10.93
CA LEU A 202 -1.68 -20.23 11.71
C LEU A 202 -0.41 -20.95 11.22
N LYS A 203 0.35 -21.53 12.15
CA LYS A 203 1.49 -22.38 11.78
C LYS A 203 0.98 -23.52 10.91
N ALA A 204 1.65 -23.75 9.78
CA ALA A 204 1.31 -24.89 8.94
C ALA A 204 1.45 -26.17 9.76
N HIS A 205 0.44 -27.05 9.69
CA HIS A 205 0.56 -28.36 10.29
C HIS A 205 1.75 -29.07 9.64
N GLN A 206 2.78 -29.34 10.42
CA GLN A 206 3.89 -30.17 9.98
C GLN A 206 3.33 -31.57 9.74
N THR A 207 3.47 -32.08 8.53
CA THR A 207 3.20 -33.50 8.30
C THR A 207 4.29 -34.32 9.00
N PRO A 208 4.04 -35.59 9.36
CA PRO A 208 5.08 -36.47 9.92
C PRO A 208 6.37 -36.51 9.06
N VAL A 209 6.22 -36.29 7.75
CA VAL A 209 7.31 -36.25 6.76
C VAL A 209 8.20 -35.01 6.93
N ASP A 210 7.64 -33.86 7.31
CA ASP A 210 8.39 -32.62 7.51
C ASP A 210 9.28 -32.70 8.76
N ILE A 211 8.81 -33.40 9.80
CA ILE A 211 9.57 -33.71 11.02
C ILE A 211 10.77 -34.61 10.70
N LEU A 212 10.58 -35.61 9.83
CA LEU A 212 11.65 -36.50 9.38
C LEU A 212 12.70 -35.76 8.54
N LYS A 213 12.29 -34.87 7.62
CA LYS A 213 13.22 -34.04 6.84
C LYS A 213 14.00 -33.06 7.71
N GLN A 214 13.38 -32.45 8.73
CA GLN A 214 14.09 -31.58 9.68
C GLN A 214 15.10 -32.35 10.54
N LYS A 215 14.79 -33.59 10.96
CA LYS A 215 15.74 -34.46 11.68
C LYS A 215 16.87 -35.00 10.79
N ALA A 216 16.63 -35.15 9.48
CA ALA A 216 17.63 -35.61 8.51
C ALA A 216 18.61 -34.49 8.06
N ARG A 217 18.19 -33.22 8.08
CA ARG A 217 19.05 -32.07 7.72
C ARG A 217 20.38 -32.00 8.52
N PRO A 218 20.39 -32.16 9.87
CA PRO A 218 21.66 -32.19 10.62
C PRO A 218 22.53 -33.43 10.33
N LEU A 219 21.93 -34.56 9.93
CA LEU A 219 22.69 -35.76 9.54
C LEU A 219 23.44 -35.57 8.21
N ILE A 220 22.80 -34.92 7.23
CA ILE A 220 23.39 -34.68 5.90
C ILE A 220 24.52 -33.62 5.96
N MET A 221 24.36 -32.60 6.81
CA MET A 221 25.39 -31.57 7.05
C MET A 221 26.65 -32.19 7.69
N ASN A 222 26.50 -33.08 8.67
CA ASN A 222 27.62 -33.75 9.33
C ASN A 222 28.39 -34.72 8.42
N THR A 223 27.73 -35.34 7.44
CA THR A 223 28.42 -36.19 6.46
C THR A 223 29.23 -35.39 5.44
N LYS A 224 28.81 -34.17 5.07
CA LYS A 224 29.56 -33.33 4.13
C LYS A 224 30.84 -32.74 4.73
N GLN A 225 30.89 -32.50 6.04
CA GLN A 225 32.10 -32.03 6.73
C GLN A 225 33.14 -33.13 7.01
N LYS A 226 32.77 -34.42 6.92
CA LYS A 226 33.71 -35.54 7.09
C LYS A 226 34.37 -36.02 5.79
N LEU A 227 33.95 -35.46 4.65
CA LEU A 227 34.41 -35.84 3.30
C LEU A 227 35.19 -34.71 2.60
N SER A 228 35.57 -33.65 3.33
CA SER A 228 36.46 -32.58 2.88
C SER A 228 37.79 -32.61 3.63
#